data_AF-A0A259FEW2-F1
#
_entry.id   AF-A0A259FEW2-F1
#
_cell.length_a   1.000
_cell.length_b   1.000
_cell.length_c   1.000
_cell.angle_alpha   90.00
_cell.angle_beta   90.00
_cell.angle_gamma   90.00
#
_symmetry.space_group_name_H-M   'P 1'
#
loop_
_entity.id
_entity.type
_entity.pdbx_description
1 polymer ?
#
loop_
_entity_poly.entity_id
_entity_poly.type
_entity_poly.pdbx_seq_one_letter_code
_entity_poly.pdbx_strand_id
1 'polypeptide(L)'
;MQSFGKSRILIIGCGDIGLRVAKQLAKNYQVYALTSQKTRFQELRSVGATPILGDLDKPDSLWRLSGLAQTVIHLAPPQNVGHRDCRTRNLLRILSQGS
;
A
#
# COMPACT_ATOMS: atom_id res chain seq x y z
N MET A 1 8.93 4.38 21.05
CA MET A 1 8.89 5.78 20.57
C MET A 1 8.67 5.77 19.07
N GLN A 2 7.59 6.37 18.56
CA GLN A 2 7.44 6.58 17.11
C GLN A 2 8.49 7.63 16.69
N SER A 3 9.34 7.30 15.74
CA SER A 3 10.32 8.24 15.21
C SER A 3 9.60 9.23 14.30
N PHE A 4 9.43 10.46 14.78
CA PHE A 4 9.03 11.58 13.94
C PHE A 4 10.16 11.85 12.92
N GLY A 5 9.81 11.97 11.63
CA GLY A 5 10.76 12.33 10.56
C GLY A 5 11.16 11.23 9.58
N LYS A 6 10.75 9.97 9.76
CA LYS A 6 11.01 8.93 8.75
C LYS A 6 10.16 9.17 7.49
N SER A 7 10.80 9.14 6.32
CA SER A 7 10.08 9.15 5.04
C SER A 7 9.10 7.97 4.97
N ARG A 8 7.93 8.24 4.40
CA ARG A 8 6.79 7.31 4.36
C ARG A 8 6.73 6.64 2.99
N ILE A 9 6.60 5.32 2.98
CA ILE A 9 6.46 4.50 1.77
C ILE A 9 5.15 3.72 1.86
N LEU A 10 4.36 3.75 0.78
CA LEU A 10 3.16 2.95 0.62
C LEU A 10 3.40 1.82 -0.38
N ILE A 11 3.21 0.57 0.04
CA ILE A 11 3.28 -0.61 -0.82
C ILE A 11 1.88 -1.05 -1.21
N ILE A 12 1.62 -1.13 -2.51
CA ILE A 12 0.39 -1.65 -3.11
C ILE A 12 0.67 -3.07 -3.62
N GLY A 13 -0.19 -4.03 -3.30
CA GLY A 13 0.03 -5.43 -3.67
C GLY A 13 1.13 -6.11 -2.85
N CYS A 14 1.03 -6.01 -1.51
CA CYS A 14 2.04 -6.58 -0.62
C CYS A 14 1.92 -8.13 -0.49
N GLY A 15 2.18 -8.86 -1.58
CA GLY A 15 2.33 -10.32 -1.60
C GLY A 15 3.74 -10.75 -1.17
N ASP A 16 4.24 -11.87 -1.67
CA ASP A 16 5.60 -12.38 -1.34
C ASP A 16 6.69 -11.31 -1.56
N ILE A 17 6.73 -10.70 -2.75
CA ILE A 17 7.71 -9.65 -3.08
C ILE A 17 7.55 -8.45 -2.15
N GLY A 18 6.31 -8.03 -1.90
CA GLY A 18 6.03 -6.89 -1.03
C GLY A 18 6.48 -7.11 0.42
N LEU A 19 6.33 -8.33 0.95
CA LEU A 19 6.81 -8.67 2.30
C LEU A 19 8.34 -8.59 2.38
N ARG A 20 9.07 -9.07 1.35
CA ARG A 20 10.53 -8.98 1.27
C ARG A 20 11.00 -7.53 1.19
N VAL A 21 10.29 -6.69 0.44
CA VAL A 21 10.54 -5.25 0.32
C VAL A 21 10.27 -4.55 1.66
N ALA A 22 9.11 -4.80 2.27
CA ALA A 22 8.72 -4.22 3.55
C ALA A 22 9.75 -4.53 4.65
N LYS A 23 10.18 -5.80 4.76
CA LYS A 23 11.17 -6.24 5.76
C LYS A 23 12.50 -5.49 5.65
N GLN A 24 12.92 -5.11 4.44
CA GLN A 24 14.14 -4.35 4.22
C GLN A 24 13.94 -2.85 4.51
N LEU A 25 12.83 -2.28 4.05
CA LEU A 25 12.56 -0.84 4.16
C LEU A 25 12.15 -0.40 5.56
N ALA A 26 11.44 -1.23 6.33
CA ALA A 26 10.93 -0.89 7.66
C ALA A 26 12.03 -0.51 8.68
N LYS A 27 13.28 -0.88 8.40
CA LYS A 27 14.45 -0.46 9.20
C LYS A 27 14.61 1.07 9.19
N ASN A 28 14.44 1.69 8.03
CA ASN A 28 14.77 3.11 7.79
C ASN A 28 13.53 3.98 7.48
N TYR A 29 12.44 3.37 7.01
CA TYR A 29 11.24 4.07 6.55
C TYR A 29 10.01 3.69 7.39
N GLN A 30 9.01 4.57 7.41
CA GLN A 30 7.67 4.18 7.85
C GLN A 30 6.93 3.55 6.67
N VAL A 31 6.75 2.23 6.74
CA VAL A 31 6.14 1.45 5.65
C VAL A 31 4.66 1.22 5.93
N TYR A 32 3.82 1.58 4.97
CA TYR A 32 2.41 1.22 4.90
C TYR A 32 2.21 0.14 3.83
N ALA A 33 1.28 -0.78 4.07
CA ALA A 33 0.94 -1.81 3.09
C ALA A 33 -0.58 -1.91 2.92
N LEU A 34 -1.05 -1.74 1.68
CA LEU A 34 -2.46 -1.94 1.34
C LEU A 34 -2.78 -3.44 1.32
N THR A 35 -3.88 -3.83 1.97
CA THR A 35 -4.46 -5.17 1.87
C THR A 35 -5.97 -5.10 1.92
N SER A 36 -6.66 -5.93 1.13
CA SER A 36 -8.12 -6.09 1.20
C SER A 36 -8.56 -7.03 2.33
N GLN A 37 -7.60 -7.69 2.99
CA GLN A 37 -7.85 -8.76 3.96
C GLN A 37 -7.31 -8.40 5.35
N LYS A 38 -8.23 -8.30 6.34
CA LYS A 38 -7.86 -8.07 7.75
C LYS A 38 -7.02 -9.20 8.34
N THR A 39 -7.22 -10.43 7.88
CA THR A 39 -6.45 -11.62 8.30
C THR A 39 -4.95 -11.46 8.08
N ARG A 40 -4.54 -10.64 7.09
CA ARG A 40 -3.13 -10.37 6.78
C ARG A 40 -2.46 -9.31 7.66
N PHE A 41 -3.19 -8.69 8.59
CA PHE A 41 -2.66 -7.59 9.40
C PHE A 41 -1.48 -8.02 10.27
N GLN A 42 -1.56 -9.21 10.88
CA GLN A 42 -0.48 -9.73 11.73
C GLN A 42 0.78 -10.04 10.91
N GLU A 43 0.62 -10.63 9.73
CA GLU A 43 1.71 -10.90 8.79
C GLU A 43 2.42 -9.60 8.37
N LEU A 44 1.67 -8.55 8.02
CA LEU A 44 2.25 -7.27 7.61
C LEU A 44 2.97 -6.57 8.78
N ARG A 45 2.40 -6.64 9.98
CA ARG A 45 3.03 -6.07 11.18
C ARG A 45 4.31 -6.80 11.57
N SER A 46 4.40 -8.12 11.36
CA SER A 46 5.60 -8.89 11.72
C SER A 46 6.82 -8.51 10.89
N VAL A 47 6.62 -7.98 9.67
CA VAL A 47 7.69 -7.41 8.82
C VAL A 47 7.89 -5.90 8.99
N GLY A 48 7.22 -5.29 9.99
CA GLY A 48 7.36 -3.87 10.31
C GLY A 48 6.50 -2.92 9.47
N ALA A 49 5.56 -3.43 8.67
CA ALA A 49 4.62 -2.60 7.92
C ALA A 49 3.36 -2.29 8.72
N THR A 50 2.81 -1.10 8.50
CA THR A 50 1.49 -0.70 9.01
C THR A 50 0.42 -1.08 7.99
N PRO A 51 -0.46 -2.05 8.27
CA PRO A 51 -1.48 -2.48 7.32
C PRO A 51 -2.58 -1.43 7.18
N ILE A 52 -2.97 -1.14 5.94
CA ILE A 52 -4.12 -0.30 5.59
C ILE A 52 -5.15 -1.18 4.90
N LEU A 53 -6.38 -1.19 5.43
CA LEU A 53 -7.48 -1.91 4.78
C LEU A 53 -8.00 -1.11 3.60
N GLY A 54 -8.00 -1.72 2.43
CA GLY A 54 -8.59 -1.17 1.20
C GLY A 54 -8.40 -2.13 0.04
N ASP A 55 -9.19 -1.92 -1.01
CA ASP A 55 -9.30 -2.81 -2.16
C ASP A 55 -9.28 -1.99 -3.45
N LEU A 56 -8.35 -2.32 -4.36
CA LEU A 56 -8.17 -1.61 -5.64
C LEU A 56 -9.39 -1.74 -6.56
N ASP A 57 -10.20 -2.77 -6.36
CA ASP A 57 -11.45 -2.99 -7.09
C ASP A 57 -12.63 -2.22 -6.47
N LYS A 58 -12.44 -1.61 -5.28
CA LYS A 58 -13.43 -0.79 -4.57
C LYS A 58 -12.85 0.60 -4.29
N PRO A 59 -12.91 1.54 -5.26
CA PRO A 59 -12.21 2.82 -5.17
C PRO A 59 -12.56 3.62 -3.91
N ASP A 60 -13.81 3.57 -3.46
CA ASP A 60 -14.25 4.26 -2.25
C ASP A 60 -13.58 3.72 -0.99
N SER A 61 -13.01 2.52 -1.00
CA SER A 61 -12.25 1.99 0.14
C SER A 61 -10.84 2.58 0.27
N LEU A 62 -10.35 3.26 -0.77
CA LEU A 62 -8.97 3.73 -0.86
C LEU A 62 -8.75 5.12 -0.26
N TRP A 63 -9.79 5.79 0.24
CA TRP A 63 -9.73 7.18 0.72
C TRP A 63 -8.58 7.49 1.69
N ARG A 64 -8.16 6.51 2.50
CA ARG A 64 -7.03 6.64 3.46
C ARG A 64 -5.65 6.78 2.80
N LEU A 65 -5.53 6.51 1.50
CA LEU A 65 -4.26 6.55 0.79
C LEU A 65 -3.85 7.96 0.37
N SER A 66 -4.81 8.88 0.24
CA SER A 66 -4.54 10.27 -0.08
C SER A 66 -3.60 10.89 0.97
N GLY A 67 -2.47 11.45 0.52
CA GLY A 67 -1.48 12.10 1.39
C GLY A 67 -0.72 11.17 2.36
N LEU A 68 -0.91 9.85 2.26
CA LEU A 68 -0.37 8.90 3.23
C LEU A 68 1.16 8.75 3.12
N ALA A 69 1.68 8.75 1.89
CA ALA A 69 3.10 8.55 1.61
C ALA A 69 3.51 9.33 0.36
N GLN A 70 4.75 9.84 0.35
CA GLN A 70 5.31 10.52 -0.82
C GLN A 70 5.79 9.52 -1.88
N THR A 71 6.22 8.34 -1.45
CA THR A 71 6.73 7.27 -2.32
C THR A 71 5.76 6.09 -2.32
N VAL A 72 5.41 5.62 -3.51
CA VAL A 72 4.55 4.44 -3.70
C VAL A 72 5.31 3.36 -4.46
N ILE A 73 5.28 2.14 -3.94
CA ILE A 73 5.76 0.93 -4.62
C ILE A 73 4.54 0.13 -5.04
N HIS A 74 4.29 0.03 -6.35
CA HIS A 74 3.13 -0.67 -6.90
C HIS A 74 3.53 -2.04 -7.45
N LEU A 75 3.08 -3.09 -6.76
CA LEU A 75 3.32 -4.50 -7.07
C LEU A 75 2.02 -5.27 -7.31
N ALA A 76 0.85 -4.59 -7.25
CA ALA A 76 -0.41 -5.28 -7.47
C ALA A 76 -0.57 -5.62 -8.96
N PRO A 77 -0.95 -6.86 -9.30
CA PRO A 77 -1.22 -7.21 -10.67
C PRO A 77 -2.43 -6.41 -11.19
N PRO A 78 -2.49 -6.14 -12.51
CA PRO A 78 -3.69 -5.64 -13.13
C PRO A 78 -4.85 -6.61 -12.86
N GLN A 79 -6.07 -6.15 -13.03
CA GLN A 79 -7.24 -7.02 -12.95
C GLN A 79 -7.16 -8.15 -13.99
N ASN A 80 -7.75 -9.30 -13.70
CA ASN A 80 -7.62 -10.50 -14.55
C ASN A 80 -8.36 -10.39 -15.90
N VAL A 81 -9.30 -9.44 -16.04
CA VAL A 81 -10.20 -9.35 -17.20
C VAL A 81 -10.27 -7.94 -17.79
N GLY A 82 -10.47 -7.88 -19.10
CA GLY A 82 -10.56 -6.64 -19.87
C GLY A 82 -9.20 -6.06 -20.25
N HIS A 83 -9.24 -5.00 -21.06
CA HIS A 83 -8.04 -4.45 -21.72
C HIS A 83 -7.45 -3.22 -21.00
N ARG A 84 -8.05 -2.79 -19.89
CA ARG A 84 -7.63 -1.60 -19.15
C ARG A 84 -7.36 -1.96 -17.70
N ASP A 85 -6.22 -1.51 -17.17
CA ASP A 85 -5.90 -1.66 -15.76
C ASP A 85 -6.70 -0.64 -14.92
N CYS A 86 -7.91 -1.04 -14.50
CA CYS A 86 -8.73 -0.19 -13.63
C CYS A 86 -8.18 -0.10 -12.22
N ARG A 87 -7.42 -1.10 -11.74
CA ARG A 87 -6.81 -1.09 -10.40
C ARG A 87 -5.79 0.03 -10.27
N THR A 88 -4.88 0.14 -11.23
CA THR A 88 -3.91 1.24 -11.29
C THR A 88 -4.61 2.59 -11.50
N ARG A 89 -5.64 2.64 -12.36
CA ARG A 89 -6.41 3.88 -12.54
C ARG A 89 -7.09 4.37 -11.24
N ASN A 90 -7.70 3.46 -10.50
CA ASN A 90 -8.34 3.77 -9.22
C ASN A 90 -7.32 4.23 -8.18
N LEU A 91 -6.15 3.58 -8.13
CA LEU A 91 -5.02 3.99 -7.29
C LEU A 91 -4.54 5.41 -7.64
N LEU A 92 -4.28 5.70 -8.92
CA LEU A 92 -3.81 7.02 -9.35
C LEU A 92 -4.83 8.12 -9.04
N ARG A 93 -6.13 7.83 -9.24
CA ARG A 93 -7.22 8.77 -8.92
C ARG A 93 -7.23 9.18 -7.45
N ILE A 94 -6.94 8.28 -6.52
CA ILE A 94 -6.92 8.63 -5.09
C ILE A 94 -5.61 9.30 -4.68
N LEU A 95 -4.48 8.86 -5.25
CA LEU A 95 -3.18 9.44 -4.94
C LEU A 95 -3.08 10.90 -5.42
N SER A 96 -3.72 11.25 -6.54
CA SER A 96 -3.75 12.62 -7.05
C SER A 96 -4.59 13.59 -6.21
N GLN A 97 -5.34 13.10 -5.23
CA GLN A 97 -6.14 13.96 -4.32
C GLN A 97 -5.35 14.45 -3.10
N GLY A 98 -4.14 13.92 -2.88
CA GLY A 98 -3.32 14.20 -1.71
C GLY A 98 -2.20 15.22 -1.95
N SER A 99 -2.33 16.04 -2.99
CA SER A 99 -1.35 17.07 -3.40
C SER A 99 -1.71 18.43 -2.81
#